data_AF-A0A7W7VA13-F1
#
_entry.id   AF-A0A7W7VA13-F1
#
_cell.length_a   1.000
_cell.length_b   1.000
_cell.length_c   1.000
_cell.angle_alpha   90.00
_cell.angle_beta   90.00
_cell.angle_gamma   90.00
#
_symmetry.space_group_name_H-M   'P 1'
#
loop_
_entity.id
_entity.type
_entity.pdbx_description
1 polymer ?
#
loop_
_entity_poly.entity_id
_entity_poly.type
_entity_poly.pdbx_seq_one_letter_code
_entity_poly.pdbx_strand_id
1 'polypeptide(L)'
;MTAPIQPLKPAPRSPRMNAHCERAIGTLRREFPDHPLILNEAHARRALDAYVPHCNGHRPHQARGQLPPRAHEHPTDLTAHRLLRTRVLGGVINEYRYAA
;
A
#
# COMPACT_ATOMS: atom_id res chain seq x y z
N MET A 1 20.81 2.49 20.93
CA MET A 1 20.19 3.69 21.53
C MET A 1 19.56 4.50 20.42
N THR A 2 18.23 4.52 20.30
CA THR A 2 17.51 5.33 19.30
C THR A 2 17.36 6.74 19.85
N ALA A 3 17.76 7.77 19.10
CA ALA A 3 17.54 9.17 19.50
C ALA A 3 16.04 9.46 19.71
N PRO A 4 15.65 10.33 20.67
CA PRO A 4 14.25 10.64 20.90
C PRO A 4 13.64 11.33 19.67
N ILE A 5 12.53 10.78 19.18
CA ILE A 5 11.78 11.34 18.05
C ILE A 5 10.92 12.50 18.58
N GLN A 6 11.11 13.71 18.03
CA GLN A 6 10.32 14.88 18.38
C GLN A 6 9.12 15.03 17.43
N PRO A 7 7.88 15.15 17.95
CA PRO A 7 6.70 15.30 17.11
C PRO A 7 6.64 16.71 16.51
N LEU A 8 6.54 16.78 15.18
CA LEU A 8 6.28 18.02 14.44
C LEU A 8 4.83 18.06 13.99
N LYS A 9 4.08 19.09 14.38
CA LYS A 9 2.70 19.30 13.92
C LYS A 9 2.68 20.14 12.65
N PRO A 10 1.99 19.71 11.57
CA PRO A 10 1.79 20.56 10.41
C PRO A 10 0.90 21.76 10.78
N ALA A 11 1.15 22.91 10.14
CA ALA A 11 0.32 24.09 10.35
C ALA A 11 -1.14 23.81 9.92
N PRO A 12 -2.13 24.41 10.61
CA PRO A 12 -3.53 24.26 10.23
C PRO A 12 -3.75 24.59 8.75
N ARG A 13 -4.52 23.75 8.05
CA ARG A 13 -4.86 23.92 6.62
C ARG A 13 -3.64 23.99 5.68
N SER A 14 -2.51 23.38 6.06
CA SER A 14 -1.31 23.31 5.23
C SER A 14 -1.01 21.87 4.77
N PRO A 15 -1.75 21.34 3.78
CA PRO A 15 -1.57 19.96 3.31
C PRO A 15 -0.18 19.70 2.72
N ARG A 16 0.51 20.75 2.24
CA ARG A 16 1.89 20.64 1.73
C ARG A 16 2.89 20.25 2.82
N MET A 17 2.70 20.67 4.07
CA MET A 17 3.55 20.24 5.19
C MET A 17 3.38 18.75 5.53
N ASN A 18 2.32 18.11 5.01
CA ASN A 18 2.01 16.70 5.19
C ASN A 18 1.86 15.97 3.85
N ALA A 19 2.47 16.48 2.77
CA ALA A 19 2.14 16.09 1.40
C ALA A 19 2.23 14.59 1.12
N HIS A 20 3.18 13.89 1.76
CA HIS A 20 3.34 12.44 1.62
C HIS A 20 2.15 11.67 2.22
N CYS A 21 1.74 12.01 3.43
CA CYS A 21 0.58 11.39 4.07
C CYS A 21 -0.71 11.72 3.32
N GLU A 22 -0.90 12.98 2.90
CA GLU A 22 -2.07 13.39 2.11
C GLU A 22 -2.14 12.62 0.78
N ARG A 23 -1.01 12.45 0.10
CA ARG A 23 -0.93 11.65 -1.14
C ARG A 23 -1.28 10.19 -0.87
N ALA A 24 -0.79 9.60 0.22
CA ALA A 24 -1.09 8.23 0.60
C ALA A 24 -2.59 8.05 0.90
N ILE A 25 -3.20 8.95 1.67
CA ILE A 25 -4.64 8.95 1.98
C ILE A 25 -5.47 9.12 0.71
N GLY A 26 -5.08 10.03 -0.19
CA GLY A 26 -5.77 10.20 -1.46
C GLY A 26 -5.67 8.97 -2.37
N THR A 27 -4.55 8.26 -2.33
CA THR A 27 -4.35 7.01 -3.07
C THR A 27 -5.25 5.91 -2.52
N LEU A 28 -5.25 5.71 -1.21
CA LEU A 28 -6.18 4.83 -0.50
C LEU A 28 -7.62 5.11 -0.93
N ARG A 29 -8.07 6.37 -0.83
CA ARG A 29 -9.45 6.73 -1.20
C ARG A 29 -9.79 6.47 -2.68
N ARG A 30 -8.81 6.54 -3.59
CA ARG A 30 -8.99 6.29 -5.04
C ARG A 30 -8.85 4.82 -5.43
N GLU A 31 -8.22 3.99 -4.61
CA GLU A 31 -8.12 2.53 -4.85
C GLU A 31 -9.22 1.74 -4.13
N PHE A 32 -9.87 2.36 -3.15
CA PHE A 32 -11.03 1.84 -2.43
C PHE A 32 -12.43 2.18 -2.99
N PRO A 33 -12.64 2.99 -4.06
CA PRO A 33 -13.94 3.59 -4.34
C PRO A 33 -15.00 2.59 -4.81
N ASP A 34 -14.65 1.34 -5.11
CA ASP A 34 -15.66 0.36 -5.54
C ASP A 34 -16.31 -0.43 -4.38
N HIS A 35 -15.65 -0.76 -3.27
CA HIS A 35 -16.22 -1.51 -2.12
C HIS A 35 -15.38 -1.24 -0.85
N PRO A 36 -15.91 -1.14 0.40
CA PRO A 36 -17.25 -0.87 0.96
C PRO A 36 -17.28 0.50 1.69
N LEU A 37 -18.47 0.99 2.08
CA LEU A 37 -18.57 2.09 3.04
C LEU A 37 -17.76 1.76 4.30
N ILE A 38 -16.82 2.63 4.69
CA ILE A 38 -16.08 2.48 5.94
C ILE A 38 -17.05 2.73 7.10
N LEU A 39 -17.69 1.65 7.56
CA LEU A 39 -18.77 1.68 8.57
C LEU A 39 -18.33 2.21 9.93
N ASN A 40 -17.09 1.92 10.35
CA ASN A 40 -16.54 2.32 11.64
C ASN A 40 -15.00 2.21 11.66
N GLU A 41 -14.39 2.61 12.77
CA GLU A 41 -12.94 2.54 12.96
C GLU A 41 -12.39 1.11 12.86
N ALA A 42 -13.07 0.13 13.46
CA ALA A 42 -12.62 -1.27 13.39
C ALA A 42 -12.60 -1.80 11.96
N HIS A 43 -13.59 -1.41 11.14
CA HIS A 43 -13.59 -1.71 9.71
C HIS A 43 -12.46 -1.00 8.98
N ALA A 44 -12.24 0.30 9.25
CA ALA A 44 -11.12 1.05 8.69
C ALA A 44 -9.77 0.39 9.01
N ARG A 45 -9.59 -0.04 10.27
CA ARG A 45 -8.38 -0.74 10.72
C ARG A 45 -8.15 -2.03 9.93
N ARG A 46 -9.16 -2.90 9.83
CA ARG A 46 -9.06 -4.15 9.06
C ARG A 46 -8.72 -3.89 7.59
N ALA A 47 -9.32 -2.86 7.00
CA ALA A 47 -9.07 -2.50 5.61
C ALA A 47 -7.63 -2.00 5.41
N LEU A 48 -7.12 -1.19 6.34
CA LEU A 48 -5.72 -0.75 6.35
C LEU A 48 -4.75 -1.92 6.59
N ASP A 49 -5.07 -2.83 7.51
CA ASP A 49 -4.25 -4.01 7.81
C ASP A 49 -4.13 -4.94 6.59
N ALA A 50 -5.15 -5.00 5.75
CA ALA A 50 -5.09 -5.70 4.47
C ALA A 50 -4.32 -4.91 3.38
N TYR A 51 -4.44 -3.59 3.36
CA TYR A 51 -3.81 -2.75 2.33
C TYR A 51 -2.31 -2.50 2.53
N VAL A 52 -1.85 -2.33 3.77
CA VAL A 52 -0.43 -2.03 4.06
C VAL A 52 0.53 -3.11 3.54
N PRO A 53 0.25 -4.42 3.71
CA PRO A 53 1.03 -5.49 3.09
C PRO A 53 1.07 -5.38 1.56
N HIS A 54 -0.07 -5.07 0.93
CA HIS A 54 -0.15 -4.87 -0.51
C HIS A 54 0.76 -3.72 -0.97
N CYS A 55 0.64 -2.54 -0.36
CA CYS A 55 1.40 -1.36 -0.75
C CYS A 55 2.92 -1.57 -0.63
N ASN A 56 3.35 -2.27 0.43
CA ASN A 56 4.77 -2.47 0.72
C ASN A 56 5.37 -3.69 0.03
N GLY A 57 4.58 -4.73 -0.24
CA GLY A 57 5.05 -6.02 -0.74
C GLY A 57 4.69 -6.33 -2.18
N HIS A 58 3.70 -5.65 -2.76
CA HIS A 58 3.15 -6.04 -4.06
C HIS A 58 2.98 -4.89 -5.03
N ARG A 59 2.46 -3.74 -4.57
CA ARG A 59 2.14 -2.60 -5.42
C ARG A 59 3.41 -2.09 -6.12
N PRO A 60 3.40 -1.92 -7.45
CA PRO A 60 4.56 -1.39 -8.15
C PRO A 60 4.74 0.11 -7.87
N HIS A 61 5.97 0.53 -7.60
CA HIS A 61 6.31 1.95 -7.39
C HIS A 61 7.24 2.43 -8.49
N GLN A 62 6.75 3.36 -9.32
CA GLN A 62 7.49 3.89 -10.47
C GLN A 62 8.87 4.45 -10.08
N ALA A 63 8.96 5.16 -8.95
CA ALA A 63 10.22 5.70 -8.44
C ALA A 63 11.26 4.64 -8.05
N ARG A 64 10.84 3.37 -7.93
CA ARG A 64 11.71 2.22 -7.63
C ARG A 64 11.78 1.22 -8.80
N GLY A 65 11.58 1.69 -10.03
CA GLY A 65 11.60 0.81 -11.20
C GLY A 65 10.49 -0.25 -11.17
N GLN A 66 9.32 0.06 -10.60
CA GLN A 66 8.21 -0.87 -10.37
C GLN A 66 8.40 -1.88 -9.24
N LEU A 67 9.46 -1.79 -8.44
CA LEU A 67 9.63 -2.65 -7.27
C LEU A 67 8.81 -2.15 -6.05
N PRO A 68 8.02 -3.01 -5.39
CA PRO A 68 7.41 -2.69 -4.11
C PRO A 68 8.49 -2.49 -3.02
N PRO A 69 8.29 -1.63 -2.02
CA PRO A 69 9.27 -1.27 -0.98
C PRO A 69 10.07 -2.44 -0.38
N ARG A 70 9.42 -3.59 -0.18
CA ARG A 70 10.03 -4.80 0.39
C ARG A 70 10.74 -5.70 -0.62
N ALA A 71 10.65 -5.40 -1.91
CA ALA A 71 11.41 -6.08 -2.96
C ALA A 71 12.70 -5.31 -3.30
N HIS A 72 13.74 -6.09 -3.58
CA HIS A 72 15.08 -5.62 -3.93
C HIS A 72 15.48 -5.99 -5.36
N GLU A 73 14.80 -6.95 -5.97
CA GLU A 73 15.08 -7.45 -7.31
C GLU A 73 13.80 -7.81 -8.05
N HIS A 74 13.88 -7.82 -9.39
CA HIS A 74 12.79 -8.28 -10.24
C HIS A 74 12.85 -9.80 -10.38
N PRO A 75 11.70 -10.50 -10.41
CA PRO A 75 11.68 -11.91 -10.74
C PRO A 75 12.26 -12.14 -12.15
N THR A 76 13.24 -13.03 -12.26
CA THR A 76 14.07 -13.21 -13.47
C THR A 76 13.48 -14.22 -14.46
N ASP A 77 12.71 -15.21 -13.99
CA ASP A 77 12.09 -16.24 -14.83
C ASP A 77 10.56 -16.26 -14.66
N LEU A 78 9.89 -15.45 -15.47
CA LEU A 78 8.42 -15.32 -15.43
C LEU A 78 7.72 -16.48 -16.16
N THR A 79 8.45 -17.30 -16.90
CA THR A 79 7.90 -18.36 -17.77
C THR A 79 7.98 -19.74 -17.17
N ALA A 80 8.96 -20.01 -16.31
CA ALA A 80 9.10 -21.31 -15.65
C ALA A 80 8.08 -21.53 -14.51
N HIS A 81 7.48 -20.46 -14.00
CA HIS A 81 6.68 -20.50 -12.80
C HIS A 81 5.18 -20.25 -13.05
N ARG A 82 4.34 -21.00 -12.36
CA ARG A 82 2.88 -20.81 -12.40
C ARG A 82 2.50 -19.45 -11.80
N LEU A 83 1.70 -18.67 -12.52
CA LEU A 83 1.12 -17.43 -12.01
C LEU A 83 -0.03 -17.73 -11.01
N LEU A 84 0.09 -17.19 -9.80
CA LEU A 84 -0.89 -17.29 -8.73
C LEU A 84 -1.56 -15.93 -8.51
N ARG A 85 -2.90 -15.93 -8.53
CA ARG A 85 -3.71 -14.76 -8.21
C ARG A 85 -4.24 -14.86 -6.79
N THR A 86 -4.02 -13.81 -5.99
CA THR A 86 -4.63 -13.64 -4.66
C THR A 86 -5.52 -12.41 -4.67
N ARG A 87 -6.73 -12.54 -4.12
CA ARG A 87 -7.66 -11.41 -3.93
C ARG A 87 -7.49 -10.85 -2.53
N VAL A 88 -7.15 -9.58 -2.40
CA VAL A 88 -7.01 -8.88 -1.11
C VAL A 88 -8.05 -7.77 -1.00
N LEU A 89 -8.23 -7.24 0.21
CA LEU A 89 -9.18 -6.15 0.50
C LEU A 89 -10.61 -6.46 0.00
N GLY A 90 -11.14 -7.63 0.38
CA GLY A 90 -12.49 -8.05 -0.05
C GLY A 90 -12.61 -8.35 -1.56
N GLY A 91 -11.49 -8.45 -2.28
CA GLY A 91 -11.46 -8.76 -3.71
C GLY A 91 -11.35 -7.55 -4.64
N VAL A 92 -11.24 -6.34 -4.08
CA VAL A 92 -11.01 -5.10 -4.83
C VAL A 92 -9.64 -5.12 -5.50
N ILE A 93 -8.64 -5.67 -4.83
CA ILE A 93 -7.26 -5.71 -5.31
C ILE A 93 -6.89 -7.15 -5.68
N ASN A 94 -6.29 -7.30 -6.85
CA ASN A 94 -5.74 -8.57 -7.34
C ASN A 94 -4.22 -8.51 -7.28
N GLU A 95 -3.63 -9.40 -6.50
CA GLU A 95 -2.19 -9.58 -6.44
C GLU A 95 -1.78 -10.80 -7.27
N TYR A 96 -0.68 -10.66 -8.02
CA TYR A 96 -0.19 -11.69 -8.94
C TYR A 96 1.27 -12.05 -8.63
N ARG A 97 1.51 -13.28 -8.18
CA ARG A 97 2.86 -13.77 -7.86
C ARG A 97 3.18 -15.04 -8.63
N TYR A 98 4.44 -15.24 -8.96
CA TYR A 98 4.91 -16.51 -9.49
C TYR A 98 5.12 -17.50 -8.35
N ALA A 99 4.76 -18.77 -8.56
CA ALA A 99 5.09 -19.85 -7.63
C ALA A 99 6.61 -20.03 -7.56
N ALA A 100 7.12 -20.44 -6.39
CA ALA A 100 8.52 -20.82 -6.23
C ALA A 100 8.82 -22.12 -6.98
#